data_AF-A0A819PKX1-F1
#
_entry.id   AF-A0A819PKX1-F1
#
_cell.length_a   1.000
_cell.length_b   1.000
_cell.length_c   1.000
_cell.angle_alpha   90.00
_cell.angle_beta   90.00
_cell.angle_gamma   90.00
#
_symmetry.space_group_name_H-M   'P 1'
#
loop_
_entity.id
_entity.type
_entity.pdbx_description
1 polymer ?
#
loop_
_entity_poly.entity_id
_entity_poly.type
_entity_poly.pdbx_seq_one_letter_code
_entity_poly.pdbx_strand_id
1 'polypeptide(L)'
;MTHLHHIRKRPDVFVLADGVAHFQVFGLIHLLIRFSNSIIKIEVHIAQNLYTDMILDTDYINMYNLNIEIKQQIVSIKYKNHIYTMSIDKDFESIKIPVTSS
;
A
#
# COMPACT_ATOMS: atom_id res chain seq x y z
N MET A 1 19.53 28.84 2.78
CA MET A 1 18.91 28.54 4.08
C MET A 1 17.61 27.80 3.82
N THR A 2 17.65 26.47 3.81
CA THR A 2 16.52 25.59 3.51
C THR A 2 15.70 25.37 4.78
N HIS A 3 14.45 25.83 4.78
CA HIS A 3 13.48 25.52 5.83
C HIS A 3 13.26 24.00 5.88
N LEU A 4 13.88 23.33 6.86
CA LEU A 4 13.46 21.99 7.25
C LEU A 4 12.04 22.12 7.81
N HIS A 5 11.04 21.76 7.00
CA HIS A 5 9.70 21.50 7.50
C HIS A 5 9.82 20.51 8.66
N HIS A 6 9.39 20.95 9.84
CA HIS A 6 9.48 20.17 11.05
C HIS A 6 8.58 18.94 10.90
N ILE A 7 9.20 17.79 10.62
CA ILE A 7 8.51 16.50 10.53
C ILE A 7 8.10 16.12 11.96
N ARG A 8 6.89 16.51 12.36
CA ARG A 8 6.34 16.17 13.68
C ARG A 8 5.94 14.70 13.67
N LYS A 9 6.76 13.87 14.31
CA LYS A 9 6.42 12.47 14.54
C LYS A 9 5.17 12.38 15.41
N ARG A 10 4.12 11.74 14.91
CA ARG A 10 2.91 11.43 15.68
C ARG A 10 2.65 9.92 15.63
N PRO A 11 2.35 9.29 16.77
CA PRO A 11 1.86 7.93 16.76
C PRO A 11 0.42 7.96 16.22
N ASP A 12 0.22 7.33 15.07
CA ASP A 12 -1.10 7.17 14.47
C ASP A 12 -1.49 5.68 14.50
N VAL A 13 -2.80 5.44 14.57
CA VAL A 13 -3.39 4.12 14.73
C VAL A 13 -4.17 3.78 13.47
N PHE A 14 -3.87 2.62 12.89
CA PHE A 14 -4.47 2.16 11.65
C PHE A 14 -5.13 0.80 11.85
N VAL A 15 -6.27 0.60 11.20
CA VAL A 15 -6.94 -0.70 11.17
C VAL A 15 -6.46 -1.45 9.94
N LEU A 16 -5.80 -2.57 10.16
CA LEU A 16 -5.33 -3.50 9.14
C LEU A 16 -6.16 -4.78 9.17
N ALA A 17 -5.92 -5.66 8.20
CA ALA A 17 -6.68 -6.91 8.06
C ALA A 17 -6.50 -7.87 9.26
N ASP A 18 -5.37 -7.80 9.96
CA ASP A 18 -5.01 -8.64 11.10
C ASP A 18 -5.25 -7.97 12.47
N GLY A 19 -5.71 -6.72 12.49
CA GLY A 19 -6.03 -5.99 13.71
C GLY A 19 -5.64 -4.52 13.65
N VAL A 20 -5.34 -3.96 14.82
CA VAL A 20 -4.96 -2.56 14.95
C VAL A 20 -3.45 -2.45 15.04
N ALA A 21 -2.84 -1.62 14.18
CA ALA A 21 -1.41 -1.38 14.15
C ALA A 21 -1.09 0.08 14.50
N HIS A 22 -0.03 0.25 15.28
CA HIS A 22 0.49 1.56 15.65
C HIS A 22 1.72 1.87 14.80
N PHE A 23 1.68 2.98 14.06
CA PHE A 23 2.82 3.44 13.27
C PHE A 23 3.27 4.81 13.73
N GLN A 24 4.60 5.01 13.76
CA GLN A 24 5.16 6.34 13.91
C GLN A 24 5.16 7.03 12.55
N VAL A 25 4.24 8.00 12.39
CA VAL A 25 4.04 8.71 11.15
C VAL A 25 4.80 10.03 11.16
N PHE A 26 5.51 10.29 10.06
CA PHE A 26 6.26 11.51 9.81
C PHE A 26 5.39 12.61 9.16
N GLY A 27 4.42 12.21 8.36
CA GLY A 27 3.49 13.11 7.69
C GLY A 27 2.81 12.45 6.49
N LEU A 28 2.14 13.27 5.70
CA LEU A 28 1.43 12.89 4.47
C LEU A 28 2.19 13.38 3.24
N ILE A 29 2.23 12.57 2.19
CA ILE A 29 2.73 12.99 0.88
C ILE A 29 1.79 12.52 -0.23
N HIS A 30 1.85 13.21 -1.37
CA HIS A 30 1.23 12.74 -2.60
C HIS A 30 2.22 11.95 -3.43
N LEU A 31 1.86 10.73 -3.83
CA LEU A 31 2.64 9.90 -4.75
C LEU A 31 1.90 9.72 -6.08
N LEU A 32 2.68 9.61 -7.15
CA LEU A 32 2.20 9.14 -8.44
C LEU A 32 2.62 7.67 -8.59
N ILE A 33 1.66 6.78 -8.60
CA ILE A 33 1.86 5.35 -8.84
C ILE A 33 1.44 5.00 -10.27
N ARG A 34 2.20 4.11 -10.91
CA ARG A 34 1.81 3.55 -12.20
C ARG A 34 1.14 2.21 -11.94
N PHE A 35 -0.09 2.06 -12.40
CA PHE A 35 -0.85 0.81 -12.35
C PHE A 35 -1.29 0.45 -13.77
N SER A 36 -0.85 -0.70 -14.27
CA SER A 36 -1.01 -1.06 -15.68
C SER A 36 -0.49 0.07 -16.59
N ASN A 37 -1.29 0.57 -17.53
CA ASN A 37 -0.99 1.72 -18.39
C ASN A 37 -1.51 3.06 -17.85
N SER A 38 -1.91 3.15 -16.57
CA SER A 38 -2.42 4.38 -15.95
C SER A 38 -1.46 4.95 -14.90
N ILE A 39 -1.50 6.27 -14.73
CA ILE A 39 -0.83 6.97 -13.63
C ILE A 39 -1.91 7.49 -12.69
N ILE A 40 -1.79 7.14 -11.41
CA ILE A 40 -2.75 7.43 -10.37
C ILE A 40 -2.04 8.23 -9.30
N LYS A 41 -2.72 9.27 -8.81
CA LYS A 41 -2.25 10.08 -7.69
C LYS A 41 -2.90 9.57 -6.41
N ILE A 42 -2.09 9.26 -5.41
CA ILE A 42 -2.51 8.77 -4.10
C ILE A 42 -1.92 9.64 -2.98
N GLU A 43 -2.56 9.68 -1.82
CA GLU A 43 -2.06 10.38 -0.63
C GLU A 43 -1.69 9.35 0.45
N VAL A 44 -0.42 9.28 0.83
CA VAL A 44 0.09 8.24 1.72
C VAL A 44 0.71 8.82 2.98
N HIS A 45 0.59 8.08 4.08
CA HIS A 45 1.32 8.34 5.30
C HIS A 45 2.75 7.78 5.19
N ILE A 46 3.75 8.58 5.57
CA ILE A 46 5.13 8.11 5.67
C ILE A 46 5.37 7.58 7.08
N ALA A 47 5.47 6.27 7.21
CA ALA A 47 5.78 5.60 8.47
C ALA A 47 7.29 5.38 8.62
N GLN A 48 7.79 5.43 9.87
CA GLN A 48 9.23 5.32 10.16
C GLN A 48 9.80 3.91 9.95
N ASN A 49 9.08 2.88 10.36
CA ASN A 49 9.54 1.49 10.32
C ASN A 49 8.44 0.61 9.72
N LEU A 50 8.53 0.37 8.41
CA LEU A 50 7.73 -0.64 7.73
C LEU A 50 8.66 -1.76 7.26
N TYR A 51 8.23 -3.01 7.44
CA TYR A 51 8.93 -4.18 6.89
C TYR A 51 8.61 -4.41 5.40
N THR A 52 7.84 -3.50 4.80
CA THR A 52 7.46 -3.47 3.38
C THR A 52 7.63 -2.04 2.87
N ASP A 53 7.77 -1.88 1.55
CA ASP A 53 7.90 -0.55 0.94
C ASP A 53 6.60 0.26 1.02
N MET A 54 5.46 -0.42 0.96
CA MET A 54 4.13 0.21 0.98
C MET A 54 3.07 -0.77 1.49
N ILE A 55 2.10 -0.23 2.23
CA ILE A 55 0.86 -0.91 2.58
C ILE A 55 -0.26 -0.17 1.86
N LEU A 56 -1.08 -0.92 1.11
CA LEU A 56 -2.35 -0.43 0.58
C LEU A 56 -3.46 -1.01 1.44
N ASP A 57 -4.14 -0.15 2.19
CA ASP A 57 -5.22 -0.55 3.08
C ASP A 57 -6.58 -0.58 2.37
N THR A 58 -7.63 -0.80 3.15
CA THR A 58 -9.01 -0.87 2.67
C THR A 58 -9.53 0.45 2.08
N ASP A 59 -8.96 1.60 2.43
CA ASP A 59 -9.40 2.88 1.87
C ASP A 59 -9.09 2.94 0.39
N TYR A 60 -7.94 2.41 -0.01
CA TYR A 60 -7.55 2.25 -1.41
C TYR A 60 -8.40 1.22 -2.16
N ILE A 61 -8.75 0.12 -1.49
CA ILE A 61 -9.63 -0.89 -2.06
C ILE A 61 -10.99 -0.27 -2.41
N ASN A 62 -11.54 0.51 -1.49
CA ASN A 62 -12.83 1.17 -1.66
C ASN A 62 -12.76 2.32 -2.69
N MET A 63 -11.74 3.18 -2.60
CA MET A 63 -11.61 4.36 -3.47
C MET A 63 -11.55 4.00 -4.95
N TYR A 64 -10.83 2.93 -5.30
CA TYR A 64 -10.67 2.50 -6.69
C TYR A 64 -11.48 1.26 -7.05
N ASN A 65 -12.40 0.79 -6.20
CA ASN A 65 -13.11 -0.46 -6.41
C ASN A 65 -12.14 -1.60 -6.84
N LEU A 66 -11.07 -1.74 -6.06
CA LEU A 66 -10.00 -2.69 -6.33
C LEU A 66 -10.55 -4.10 -6.20
N ASN A 67 -10.25 -4.94 -7.19
CA ASN A 67 -10.61 -6.34 -7.22
C ASN A 67 -9.37 -7.20 -7.36
N ILE A 68 -9.20 -8.18 -6.48
CA ILE A 68 -8.12 -9.17 -6.53
C ILE A 68 -8.74 -10.51 -6.88
N GLU A 69 -8.54 -10.97 -8.11
CA GLU A 69 -8.98 -12.28 -8.55
C GLU A 69 -7.86 -13.31 -8.33
N ILE A 70 -7.89 -13.94 -7.16
CA ILE A 70 -6.84 -14.86 -6.70
C ILE A 70 -6.66 -16.05 -7.64
N LYS A 71 -7.74 -16.61 -8.19
CA LYS A 71 -7.65 -17.79 -9.09
C LYS A 71 -6.88 -17.46 -10.38
N GLN A 72 -7.10 -16.28 -10.92
CA GLN A 72 -6.47 -15.82 -12.16
C GLN A 72 -5.16 -15.05 -11.90
N GLN A 73 -4.85 -14.75 -10.63
CA GLN A 73 -3.71 -13.93 -10.22
C GLN A 73 -3.74 -12.56 -10.89
N ILE A 74 -4.90 -11.91 -10.85
CA ILE A 74 -5.14 -10.61 -11.48
C ILE A 74 -5.55 -9.60 -10.43
N VAL A 75 -5.03 -8.38 -10.54
CA VAL A 75 -5.51 -7.21 -9.79
C VAL A 75 -6.11 -6.24 -10.79
N SER A 76 -7.30 -5.72 -10.50
CA SER A 76 -7.92 -4.66 -11.28
C SER A 76 -8.44 -3.53 -10.41
N ILE A 77 -8.52 -2.35 -11.00
CA ILE A 77 -9.05 -1.14 -10.36
C ILE A 77 -9.96 -0.41 -11.35
N LYS A 78 -10.93 0.33 -10.82
CA LYS A 78 -11.75 1.27 -11.56
C LYS A 78 -11.22 2.69 -11.35
N TYR A 79 -10.79 3.33 -12.44
CA TYR A 79 -10.30 4.69 -12.41
C TYR A 79 -10.80 5.46 -13.65
N LYS A 80 -11.39 6.65 -13.44
CA LYS A 80 -11.95 7.49 -14.52
C LYS A 80 -12.88 6.72 -15.48
N ASN A 81 -13.81 5.93 -14.95
CA ASN A 81 -14.73 5.05 -15.69
C ASN A 81 -14.09 3.95 -16.56
N HIS A 82 -12.77 3.71 -16.42
CA HIS A 82 -12.09 2.59 -17.05
C HIS A 82 -11.67 1.56 -16.00
N ILE A 83 -11.64 0.29 -16.40
CA ILE A 83 -11.08 -0.80 -15.61
C ILE A 83 -9.67 -1.03 -16.11
N TYR A 84 -8.71 -0.88 -15.20
CA TYR A 84 -7.30 -1.19 -15.45
C TYR A 84 -6.98 -2.50 -14.78
N THR A 85 -6.22 -3.35 -15.46
CA THR A 85 -5.94 -4.72 -15.01
C THR A 85 -4.44 -4.99 -15.15
N MET A 86 -3.87 -5.69 -14.17
CA MET A 86 -2.50 -6.20 -14.22
C MET A 86 -2.44 -7.63 -13.66
N SER A 87 -1.50 -8.43 -14.16
CA SER A 87 -1.17 -9.71 -13.54
C SER A 87 -0.39 -9.46 -12.25
N ILE A 88 -0.62 -10.29 -11.23
CA ILE A 88 0.29 -10.44 -10.11
C ILE A 88 1.51 -11.18 -10.64
N ASP A 89 2.69 -10.57 -10.57
CA ASP A 89 3.92 -11.23 -11.01
C ASP A 89 4.21 -12.44 -10.14
N LYS A 90 4.53 -13.57 -10.79
CA LYS A 90 4.86 -14.84 -10.12
C LYS A 90 6.32 -14.91 -9.65
N ASP A 91 7.11 -13.88 -9.93
CA ASP A 91 8.57 -13.92 -9.80
C ASP A 91 9.09 -13.81 -8.35
N PHE A 92 8.19 -13.77 -7.35
CA PHE A 92 8.57 -14.03 -5.97
C PHE A 92 8.46 -15.54 -5.68
N GLU A 93 9.57 -16.25 -5.87
CA GLU A 93 9.82 -17.48 -5.10
C GLU A 93 9.74 -17.11 -3.63
N SER A 94 8.58 -17.34 -3.01
CA SER A 94 8.40 -17.12 -1.58
C SER A 94 9.40 -18.01 -0.84
N ILE A 95 10.42 -17.41 -0.23
CA ILE A 95 11.25 -18.10 0.76
C ILE A 95 10.28 -18.49 1.88
N LYS A 96 9.92 -19.77 1.93
CA LYS A 96 9.14 -20.33 3.03
C LYS A 96 10.05 -20.33 4.25
N ILE A 97 9.89 -19.35 5.13
CA ILE A 97 10.55 -19.36 6.43
C ILE A 97 9.82 -20.42 7.27
N PRO A 98 10.47 -21.53 7.67
CA PRO A 98 9.85 -22.52 8.52
C PRO A 98 9.61 -21.91 9.91
N VAL A 99 8.36 -21.96 10.38
CA VAL A 99 8.03 -21.57 11.75
C VAL A 99 8.35 -22.76 12.64
N THR A 100 9.45 -22.69 13.39
CA THR A 100 9.71 -23.63 14.48
C THR A 100 8.98 -23.14 15.73
N SER A 101 7.90 -23.83 16.10
CA SER A 101 7.25 -23.65 17.40
C SER A 101 8.22 -24.08 18.51
N SER A 102 8.46 -23.20 19.48
CA SER A 102 9.16 -23.52 20.74
C SER A 102 8.17 -23.99 21.80
#